data_AF-A0A088RMW6-F1
#
_entry.id   AF-A0A088RMW6-F1
#
_cell.length_a   1.000
_cell.length_b   1.000
_cell.length_c   1.000
_cell.angle_alpha   90.00
_cell.angle_beta   90.00
_cell.angle_gamma   90.00
#
_symmetry.space_group_name_H-M   'P 1'
#
loop_
_entity.id
_entity.type
_entity.pdbx_description
1 polymer ?
#
loop_
_entity_poly.entity_id
_entity_poly.type
_entity_poly.pdbx_seq_one_letter_code
_entity_poly.pdbx_strand_id
1 'polypeptide(L)'
;MDIWITKLRQAHTCLLTDDAYRNSTMKPQRLLGRLEGDALVEILKFAPDNLRLTLAAVSPKARLFSELLESRLPTNLRLLLDDSTVMHELVCEAADVSCVQPLTTVTWWIEKCGIFVSVRGDKTALALLASSRLRPILRSISLSLLVHVCPIPTDVALHLERIDMCGEAFASLSANFSQMVQLRELHVAHCTSAALLRLSQLPGLLMLSIESRIGVASLDNTIVAENPQQNLDRVDEIDMRRLASAHSLQHLRLSGSGLSVMTGFDCCASLATVTVINCGRLLSLSALAHANNLRTISISWSGVRDLGGLSSCACLERISIDTCREVESLAALAGAPRLQEVDVFCSGVRDVNGLSSCPCLETLRVAACRLVTDLSPLAGAPRLRIIDASFSAVRNLRGLGTCPSLEVLRLDACVAVEDLSPLADAPRLKCVFVKGLDHAALLYPLSLMPKIFPTAAAESLQ
;
A
#
# COMPACT_ATOMS: atom_id res chain seq x y z
N MET A 1 -16.28 31.08 -2.65
CA MET A 1 -15.83 29.78 -2.10
C MET A 1 -15.05 29.01 -3.15
N ASP A 2 -15.59 28.85 -4.37
CA ASP A 2 -14.96 28.08 -5.46
C ASP A 2 -13.50 28.46 -5.76
N ILE A 3 -13.20 29.76 -5.92
CA ILE A 3 -11.82 30.25 -6.17
C ILE A 3 -10.85 29.75 -5.09
N TRP A 4 -11.30 29.69 -3.84
CA TRP A 4 -10.45 29.29 -2.73
C TRP A 4 -10.31 27.76 -2.65
N ILE A 5 -11.37 26.97 -2.91
CA ILE A 5 -11.27 25.51 -2.99
C ILE A 5 -10.30 25.11 -4.10
N THR A 6 -10.33 25.83 -5.22
CA THR A 6 -9.36 25.66 -6.31
C THR A 6 -7.95 25.98 -5.84
N LYS A 7 -7.72 27.07 -5.12
CA LYS A 7 -6.40 27.40 -4.53
C LYS A 7 -5.92 26.33 -3.54
N LEU A 8 -6.80 25.82 -2.69
CA LEU A 8 -6.49 24.74 -1.74
C LEU A 8 -6.06 23.47 -2.46
N ARG A 9 -6.86 23.03 -3.46
CA ARG A 9 -6.57 21.84 -4.27
C ARG A 9 -5.28 22.02 -5.08
N GLN A 10 -5.04 23.19 -5.65
CA GLN A 10 -3.80 23.51 -6.36
C GLN A 10 -2.59 23.49 -5.43
N ALA A 11 -2.71 24.08 -4.23
CA ALA A 11 -1.64 24.06 -3.22
C ALA A 11 -1.32 22.63 -2.79
N HIS A 12 -2.35 21.81 -2.54
CA HIS A 12 -2.18 20.39 -2.22
C HIS A 12 -1.49 19.65 -3.38
N THR A 13 -1.99 19.82 -4.61
CA THR A 13 -1.44 19.18 -5.81
C THR A 13 0.02 19.56 -6.06
N CYS A 14 0.38 20.82 -5.85
CA CYS A 14 1.74 21.30 -5.95
C CYS A 14 2.65 20.64 -4.89
N LEU A 15 2.19 20.55 -3.65
CA LEU A 15 2.94 19.92 -2.56
C LEU A 15 3.12 18.41 -2.75
N LEU A 16 2.22 17.72 -3.46
CA LEU A 16 2.42 16.31 -3.79
C LEU A 16 3.61 16.06 -4.71
N THR A 17 4.22 17.07 -5.32
CA THR A 17 5.47 16.87 -6.07
C THR A 17 6.68 16.69 -5.15
N ASP A 18 6.54 17.01 -3.87
CA ASP A 18 7.57 16.90 -2.83
C ASP A 18 7.40 15.59 -2.04
N ASP A 19 8.38 14.69 -2.14
CA ASP A 19 8.40 13.42 -1.41
C ASP A 19 8.38 13.61 0.12
N ALA A 20 8.94 14.72 0.62
CA ALA A 20 8.89 15.04 2.04
C ALA A 20 7.47 15.39 2.51
N TYR A 21 6.62 15.94 1.63
CA TYR A 21 5.20 16.17 1.94
C TYR A 21 4.38 14.88 1.84
N ARG A 22 4.62 14.05 0.81
CA ARG A 22 3.91 12.77 0.61
C ARG A 22 3.96 11.87 1.85
N ASN A 23 5.15 11.77 2.45
CA ASN A 23 5.43 10.90 3.59
C ASN A 23 5.30 11.60 4.95
N SER A 24 4.85 12.86 4.98
CA SER A 24 4.73 13.64 6.21
C SER A 24 3.50 13.23 7.03
N THR A 25 3.65 13.11 8.34
CA THR A 25 2.53 13.05 9.30
C THR A 25 1.90 14.42 9.54
N MET A 26 2.57 15.50 9.10
CA MET A 26 2.20 16.90 9.29
C MET A 26 1.73 17.56 7.97
N LYS A 27 1.00 16.82 7.14
CA LYS A 27 0.42 17.35 5.89
C LYS A 27 -0.49 18.58 6.10
N PRO A 28 -1.36 18.64 7.14
CA PRO A 28 -2.21 19.81 7.40
C PRO A 28 -1.41 21.11 7.60
N GLN A 29 -0.35 21.06 8.40
CA GLN A 29 0.45 22.24 8.76
C GLN A 29 1.30 22.70 7.58
N ARG A 30 1.85 21.76 6.79
CA ARG A 30 2.57 22.10 5.54
C ARG A 30 1.65 22.72 4.49
N LEU A 31 0.41 22.23 4.38
CA LEU A 31 -0.58 22.83 3.49
C LEU A 31 -0.95 24.25 3.95
N LEU A 32 -1.12 24.44 5.26
CA LEU A 32 -1.38 25.76 5.84
C LEU A 32 -0.23 26.75 5.58
N GLY A 33 1.03 26.29 5.67
CA GLY A 33 2.22 27.07 5.31
C GLY A 33 2.21 27.62 3.88
N ARG A 34 1.56 26.92 2.93
CA ARG A 34 1.38 27.43 1.56
C ARG A 34 0.23 28.43 1.42
N LEU A 35 -0.61 28.56 2.44
CA LEU A 35 -1.78 29.44 2.46
C LEU A 35 -1.57 30.69 3.32
N GLU A 36 -0.37 30.91 3.87
CA GLU A 36 -0.02 32.05 4.75
C GLU A 36 -0.18 33.44 4.11
N GLY A 37 -0.40 33.52 2.80
CA GLY A 37 -0.78 34.76 2.13
C GLY A 37 -2.25 35.16 2.32
N ASP A 38 -3.07 34.34 2.98
CA ASP A 38 -4.48 34.61 3.23
C ASP A 38 -4.67 35.32 4.57
N ALA A 39 -5.22 36.54 4.55
CA ALA A 39 -5.43 37.36 5.75
C ALA A 39 -6.18 36.60 6.87
N LEU A 40 -7.06 35.66 6.51
CA LEU A 40 -7.84 34.90 7.47
C LEU A 40 -7.00 33.85 8.20
N VAL A 41 -6.00 33.25 7.53
CA VAL A 41 -5.03 32.33 8.16
C VAL A 41 -4.18 33.10 9.17
N GLU A 42 -3.66 34.26 8.77
CA GLU A 42 -2.83 35.09 9.63
C GLU A 42 -3.59 35.60 10.86
N ILE A 43 -4.85 36.04 10.69
CA ILE A 43 -5.70 36.41 11.82
C ILE A 43 -5.92 35.22 12.76
N LEU A 44 -6.24 34.03 12.24
CA LEU A 44 -6.53 32.86 13.07
C LEU A 44 -5.29 32.35 13.82
N LYS A 45 -4.09 32.41 13.23
CA LYS A 45 -2.84 32.00 13.90
C LYS A 45 -2.63 32.72 15.24
N PHE A 46 -2.93 34.01 15.29
CA PHE A 46 -2.72 34.84 16.49
C PHE A 46 -4.02 35.10 17.28
N ALA A 47 -5.17 34.66 16.77
CA ALA A 47 -6.46 34.82 17.45
C ALA A 47 -6.57 33.93 18.70
N PRO A 48 -7.14 34.43 19.80
CA PRO A 48 -7.51 33.60 20.94
C PRO A 48 -8.64 32.62 20.58
N ASP A 49 -8.72 31.49 21.29
CA ASP A 49 -9.65 30.37 20.99
C ASP A 49 -11.11 30.82 20.85
N ASN A 50 -11.58 31.74 21.69
CA ASN A 50 -12.94 32.28 21.61
C ASN A 50 -13.22 32.99 20.28
N LEU A 51 -12.24 33.73 19.75
CA LEU A 51 -12.37 34.43 18.47
C LEU A 51 -12.32 33.43 17.30
N ARG A 52 -11.45 32.41 17.39
CA ARG A 52 -11.41 31.32 16.41
C ARG A 52 -12.74 30.59 16.31
N LEU A 53 -13.30 30.18 17.45
CA LEU A 53 -14.60 29.50 17.53
C LEU A 53 -15.75 30.37 16.99
N THR A 54 -15.73 31.67 17.30
CA THR A 54 -16.74 32.62 16.81
C THR A 54 -16.66 32.78 15.30
N LEU A 55 -15.46 33.00 14.75
CA LEU A 55 -15.25 33.09 13.30
C LEU A 55 -15.61 31.77 12.60
N ALA A 56 -15.25 30.65 13.20
CA ALA A 56 -15.57 29.31 12.73
C ALA A 56 -17.09 29.02 12.69
N ALA A 57 -17.87 29.65 13.58
CA ALA A 57 -19.33 29.49 13.58
C ALA A 57 -20.03 30.21 12.41
N VAL A 58 -19.41 31.25 11.84
CA VAL A 58 -20.02 32.11 10.81
C VAL A 58 -19.32 32.05 9.45
N SER A 59 -18.14 31.43 9.38
CA SER A 59 -17.34 31.31 8.15
C SER A 59 -16.82 29.89 7.96
N PRO A 60 -17.29 29.14 6.94
CA PRO A 60 -16.80 27.79 6.65
C PRO A 60 -15.29 27.76 6.36
N LYS A 61 -14.77 28.84 5.74
CA LYS A 61 -13.34 29.01 5.49
C LYS A 61 -12.55 29.18 6.81
N ALA A 62 -13.08 29.95 7.75
CA ALA A 62 -12.46 30.12 9.07
C ALA A 62 -12.50 28.81 9.88
N ARG A 63 -13.62 28.08 9.78
CA ARG A 63 -13.78 26.76 10.41
C ARG A 63 -12.68 25.81 9.95
N LEU A 64 -12.52 25.64 8.64
CA LEU A 64 -11.50 24.76 8.09
C LEU A 64 -10.07 25.15 8.48
N PHE A 65 -9.74 26.45 8.51
CA PHE A 65 -8.43 26.89 8.96
C PHE A 65 -8.20 26.63 10.45
N SER A 66 -9.23 26.81 11.28
CA SER A 66 -9.16 26.40 12.68
C SER A 66 -8.86 24.91 12.81
N GLU A 67 -9.47 24.07 11.96
CA GLU A 67 -9.23 22.62 11.93
C GLU A 67 -7.82 22.26 11.46
N LEU A 68 -7.30 22.93 10.43
CA LEU A 68 -5.93 22.76 9.95
C LEU A 68 -4.88 23.24 10.97
N LEU A 69 -5.19 24.31 11.72
CA LEU A 69 -4.32 24.87 12.76
C LEU A 69 -4.25 23.96 13.99
N GLU A 70 -5.41 23.50 14.48
CA GLU A 70 -5.48 22.85 15.79
C GLU A 70 -4.98 21.40 15.78
N SER A 71 -4.85 20.73 14.63
CA SER A 71 -4.32 19.36 14.45
C SER A 71 -4.98 18.25 15.31
N ARG A 72 -5.83 18.64 16.25
CA ARG A 72 -6.57 17.87 17.23
C ARG A 72 -8.00 18.39 17.15
N LEU A 73 -8.76 17.86 16.20
CA LEU A 73 -10.20 17.93 16.35
C LEU A 73 -10.58 16.94 17.47
N PRO A 74 -11.28 17.36 18.52
CA PRO A 74 -11.89 16.45 19.50
C PRO A 74 -13.19 15.83 18.95
N THR A 75 -13.32 15.76 17.62
CA THR A 75 -14.55 15.35 16.94
C THR A 75 -14.22 14.47 15.76
N ASN A 76 -15.14 13.56 15.46
CA ASN A 76 -15.14 12.52 14.44
C ASN A 76 -15.04 13.02 12.98
N LEU A 77 -14.44 14.18 12.74
CA LEU A 77 -14.22 14.81 11.44
C LEU A 77 -12.71 15.01 11.23
N ARG A 78 -12.20 14.61 10.06
CA ARG A 78 -10.78 14.76 9.68
C ARG A 78 -10.68 15.26 8.24
N LEU A 79 -9.56 15.88 7.89
CA LEU A 79 -9.25 16.19 6.49
C LEU A 79 -8.40 15.06 5.91
N LEU A 80 -8.95 14.37 4.90
CA LEU A 80 -8.19 13.46 4.06
C LEU A 80 -7.45 14.26 3.00
N LEU A 81 -6.14 14.06 2.98
CA LEU A 81 -5.17 14.67 2.07
C LEU A 81 -4.41 13.54 1.36
N ASP A 82 -5.15 12.78 0.54
CA ASP A 82 -4.67 11.58 -0.16
C ASP A 82 -4.68 11.77 -1.67
N ASP A 83 -3.61 11.29 -2.30
CA ASP A 83 -3.29 11.47 -3.71
C ASP A 83 -3.63 12.90 -4.13
N SER A 84 -4.68 13.12 -4.91
CA SER A 84 -5.10 14.45 -5.41
C SER A 84 -6.36 15.02 -4.73
N THR A 85 -6.89 14.34 -3.73
CA THR A 85 -8.21 14.61 -3.16
C THR A 85 -8.12 15.27 -1.80
N VAL A 86 -8.77 16.43 -1.68
CA VAL A 86 -9.06 17.04 -0.39
C VAL A 86 -10.51 16.71 -0.06
N MET A 87 -10.73 15.92 0.99
CA MET A 87 -12.05 15.51 1.44
C MET A 87 -12.21 15.65 2.96
N HIS A 88 -13.44 15.88 3.40
CA HIS A 88 -13.82 15.74 4.80
C HIS A 88 -14.14 14.28 5.10
N GLU A 89 -13.43 13.64 6.01
CA GLU A 89 -13.74 12.30 6.50
C GLU A 89 -14.51 12.37 7.81
N LEU A 90 -15.69 11.76 7.83
CA LEU A 90 -16.47 11.55 9.02
C LEU A 90 -16.27 10.11 9.52
N VAL A 91 -15.58 9.94 10.65
CA VAL A 91 -15.23 8.63 11.26
C VAL A 91 -15.96 8.46 12.58
N CYS A 92 -16.83 7.45 12.72
CA CYS A 92 -17.44 7.13 14.01
C CYS A 92 -17.00 5.75 14.48
N GLU A 93 -16.21 5.69 15.56
CA GLU A 93 -15.85 4.44 16.22
C GLU A 93 -16.99 3.97 17.12
N ALA A 94 -17.26 2.66 17.11
CA ALA A 94 -18.47 2.03 17.66
C ALA A 94 -18.75 2.26 19.16
N ALA A 95 -17.82 2.87 19.92
CA ALA A 95 -17.92 3.06 21.36
C ALA A 95 -18.65 4.33 21.81
N ASP A 96 -18.86 5.33 20.93
CA ASP A 96 -19.39 6.63 21.36
C ASP A 96 -20.76 6.97 20.76
N VAL A 97 -21.81 6.70 21.55
CA VAL A 97 -23.21 7.07 21.25
C VAL A 97 -23.39 8.61 21.19
N SER A 98 -22.39 9.37 21.61
CA SER A 98 -22.34 10.83 21.59
C SER A 98 -21.98 11.44 20.22
N CYS A 99 -21.54 10.63 19.25
CA CYS A 99 -20.99 11.10 17.96
C CYS A 99 -22.00 11.89 17.09
N VAL A 100 -23.29 11.79 17.37
CA VAL A 100 -24.27 12.67 16.77
C VAL A 100 -24.30 13.97 17.58
N GLN A 101 -23.24 14.79 17.48
CA GLN A 101 -23.54 16.22 17.34
C GLN A 101 -24.65 16.29 16.30
N PRO A 102 -25.78 16.97 16.55
CA PRO A 102 -26.89 16.90 15.63
C PRO A 102 -26.32 17.28 14.27
N LEU A 103 -26.29 16.32 13.34
CA LEU A 103 -25.58 16.43 12.05
C LEU A 103 -25.96 17.76 11.38
N THR A 104 -27.13 18.31 11.70
CA THR A 104 -27.58 19.68 11.41
C THR A 104 -26.51 20.78 11.60
N THR A 105 -25.73 20.81 12.68
CA THR A 105 -24.72 21.86 12.90
C THR A 105 -23.50 21.70 11.99
N VAL A 106 -23.08 20.46 11.76
CA VAL A 106 -21.92 20.12 10.92
C VAL A 106 -22.26 20.16 9.42
N THR A 107 -23.47 19.72 9.06
CA THR A 107 -23.96 19.65 7.67
C THR A 107 -23.97 21.02 6.99
N TRP A 108 -24.36 22.08 7.70
CA TRP A 108 -24.49 23.42 7.12
C TRP A 108 -23.14 23.93 6.58
N TRP A 109 -22.08 23.90 7.39
CA TRP A 109 -20.81 24.44 6.95
C TRP A 109 -20.08 23.49 6.00
N ILE A 110 -20.22 22.16 6.15
CA ILE A 110 -19.65 21.20 5.17
C ILE A 110 -20.24 21.43 3.78
N GLU A 111 -21.57 21.63 3.70
CA GLU A 111 -22.25 21.98 2.45
C GLU A 111 -21.68 23.28 1.86
N LYS A 112 -21.51 24.32 2.68
CA LYS A 112 -20.98 25.61 2.23
C LYS A 112 -19.48 25.57 1.92
N CYS A 113 -18.73 24.64 2.50
CA CYS A 113 -17.31 24.42 2.23
C CYS A 113 -17.06 23.96 0.79
N GLY A 114 -18.01 23.29 0.15
CA GLY A 114 -17.87 22.79 -1.22
C GLY A 114 -16.77 21.72 -1.39
N ILE A 115 -16.28 21.15 -0.28
CA ILE A 115 -15.33 20.04 -0.26
C ILE A 115 -16.13 18.75 -0.16
N PHE A 116 -15.70 17.72 -0.91
CA PHE A 116 -16.37 16.43 -0.91
C PHE A 116 -16.25 15.70 0.43
N VAL A 117 -17.18 14.80 0.69
CA VAL A 117 -17.27 14.05 1.95
C VAL A 117 -16.94 12.58 1.70
N SER A 118 -16.15 12.03 2.61
CA SER A 118 -15.88 10.61 2.82
C SER A 118 -16.49 10.19 4.16
N VAL A 119 -17.03 8.98 4.22
CA VAL A 119 -17.66 8.47 5.44
C VAL A 119 -17.09 7.13 5.80
N ARG A 120 -16.76 6.96 7.07
CA ARG A 120 -16.33 5.69 7.65
C ARG A 120 -17.24 5.32 8.82
N GLY A 121 -17.88 4.17 8.71
CA GLY A 121 -18.71 3.58 9.76
C GLY A 121 -20.22 3.63 9.47
N ASP A 122 -20.89 2.57 9.91
CA ASP A 122 -22.23 2.19 9.43
C ASP A 122 -23.31 3.20 9.84
N LYS A 123 -23.32 3.58 11.12
CA LYS A 123 -24.32 4.52 11.68
C LYS A 123 -24.21 5.89 11.02
N THR A 124 -22.99 6.36 10.79
CA THR A 124 -22.72 7.65 10.15
C THR A 124 -23.14 7.64 8.70
N ALA A 125 -22.82 6.55 7.97
CA ALA A 125 -23.24 6.39 6.58
C ALA A 125 -24.78 6.45 6.45
N LEU A 126 -25.52 5.70 7.27
CA LEU A 126 -26.99 5.74 7.25
C LEU A 126 -27.56 7.13 7.58
N ALA A 127 -27.02 7.80 8.59
CA ALA A 127 -27.48 9.14 8.96
C ALA A 127 -27.21 10.18 7.86
N LEU A 128 -26.10 10.04 7.13
CA LEU A 128 -25.75 10.92 6.01
C LEU A 128 -26.57 10.63 4.76
N LEU A 129 -26.85 9.35 4.47
CA LEU A 129 -27.74 8.95 3.39
C LEU A 129 -29.18 9.43 3.62
N ALA A 130 -29.61 9.60 4.86
CA ALA A 130 -30.89 10.24 5.19
C ALA A 130 -30.91 11.77 4.98
N SER A 131 -29.73 12.42 4.91
CA SER A 131 -29.62 13.87 4.76
C SER A 131 -29.65 14.29 3.29
N SER A 132 -30.72 14.98 2.88
CA SER A 132 -30.84 15.51 1.51
C SER A 132 -29.73 16.49 1.12
N ARG A 133 -29.08 17.14 2.09
CA ARG A 133 -28.04 18.16 1.87
C ARG A 133 -26.65 17.57 1.59
N LEU A 134 -26.30 16.46 2.24
CA LEU A 134 -24.94 15.89 2.13
C LEU A 134 -24.82 14.78 1.08
N ARG A 135 -25.94 14.13 0.70
CA ARG A 135 -25.96 13.15 -0.40
C ARG A 135 -25.25 13.60 -1.68
N PRO A 136 -25.43 14.84 -2.20
CA PRO A 136 -24.84 15.25 -3.48
C PRO A 136 -23.30 15.41 -3.44
N ILE A 137 -22.75 15.69 -2.27
CA ILE A 137 -21.31 15.95 -2.08
C ILE A 137 -20.56 14.73 -1.52
N LEU A 138 -21.26 13.63 -1.26
CA LEU A 138 -20.67 12.36 -0.86
C LEU A 138 -19.93 11.75 -2.05
N ARG A 139 -18.67 11.36 -1.84
CA ARG A 139 -17.80 10.74 -2.86
C ARG A 139 -17.17 9.43 -2.42
N SER A 140 -17.10 9.17 -1.12
CA SER A 140 -16.49 7.98 -0.58
C SER A 140 -17.31 7.40 0.57
N ILE A 141 -17.53 6.09 0.56
CA ILE A 141 -18.21 5.36 1.63
C ILE A 141 -17.37 4.13 1.98
N SER A 142 -17.06 3.98 3.27
CA SER A 142 -16.43 2.80 3.87
C SER A 142 -17.33 2.28 5.00
N LEU A 143 -17.84 1.06 4.81
CA LEU A 143 -18.73 0.35 5.72
C LEU A 143 -18.00 -0.80 6.40
N SER A 144 -18.45 -1.17 7.59
CA SER A 144 -17.93 -2.35 8.28
C SER A 144 -18.35 -3.64 7.57
N LEU A 145 -17.59 -4.71 7.82
CA LEU A 145 -17.86 -6.05 7.32
C LEU A 145 -19.15 -6.68 7.85
N LEU A 146 -19.78 -6.06 8.86
CA LEU A 146 -21.01 -6.54 9.49
C LEU A 146 -22.28 -6.06 8.76
N VAL A 147 -22.15 -5.10 7.85
CA VAL A 147 -23.28 -4.60 7.06
C VAL A 147 -23.45 -5.44 5.81
N HIS A 148 -24.51 -6.24 5.81
CA HIS A 148 -24.87 -7.11 4.69
C HIS A 148 -25.80 -6.43 3.68
N VAL A 149 -26.52 -5.38 4.10
CA VAL A 149 -27.41 -4.59 3.24
C VAL A 149 -27.28 -3.12 3.64
N CYS A 150 -26.95 -2.27 2.67
CA CYS A 150 -26.95 -0.82 2.84
C CYS A 150 -27.82 -0.17 1.77
N PRO A 151 -28.92 0.53 2.13
CA PRO A 151 -29.78 1.19 1.16
C PRO A 151 -29.09 2.47 0.65
N ILE A 152 -28.15 2.32 -0.28
CA ILE A 152 -27.54 3.45 -0.99
C ILE A 152 -28.50 3.85 -2.12
N PRO A 153 -29.03 5.09 -2.10
CA PRO A 153 -29.86 5.60 -3.18
C PRO A 153 -29.11 5.59 -4.51
N THR A 154 -29.79 5.27 -5.62
CA THR A 154 -29.18 5.16 -6.94
C THR A 154 -28.48 6.45 -7.38
N ASP A 155 -29.05 7.61 -7.05
CA ASP A 155 -28.45 8.91 -7.34
C ASP A 155 -27.10 9.09 -6.64
N VAL A 156 -26.96 8.63 -5.39
CA VAL A 156 -25.70 8.70 -4.65
C VAL A 156 -24.69 7.73 -5.26
N ALA A 157 -25.09 6.48 -5.50
CA ALA A 157 -24.21 5.43 -6.02
C ALA A 157 -23.53 5.83 -7.34
N LEU A 158 -24.22 6.55 -8.23
CA LEU A 158 -23.67 6.98 -9.53
C LEU A 158 -22.56 8.05 -9.42
N HIS A 159 -22.47 8.76 -8.30
CA HIS A 159 -21.48 9.82 -8.09
C HIS A 159 -20.35 9.42 -7.13
N LEU A 160 -20.40 8.21 -6.56
CA LEU A 160 -19.32 7.73 -5.68
C LEU A 160 -18.06 7.46 -6.49
N GLU A 161 -16.94 7.93 -5.97
CA GLU A 161 -15.59 7.74 -6.51
C GLU A 161 -14.88 6.58 -5.80
N ARG A 162 -15.21 6.34 -4.51
CA ARG A 162 -14.64 5.28 -3.68
C ARG A 162 -15.72 4.51 -2.94
N ILE A 163 -15.64 3.19 -2.97
CA ILE A 163 -16.53 2.30 -2.23
C ILE A 163 -15.71 1.24 -1.51
N ASP A 164 -15.99 1.06 -0.22
CA ASP A 164 -15.46 0.00 0.63
C ASP A 164 -16.61 -0.62 1.43
N MET A 165 -16.89 -1.89 1.16
CA MET A 165 -18.00 -2.62 1.79
C MET A 165 -17.87 -4.13 1.63
N CYS A 166 -18.72 -4.87 2.35
CA CYS A 166 -18.89 -6.31 2.18
C CYS A 166 -19.51 -6.66 0.80
N GLY A 167 -19.16 -7.82 0.26
CA GLY A 167 -19.56 -8.31 -1.06
C GLY A 167 -21.07 -8.52 -1.19
N GLU A 168 -21.74 -8.94 -0.13
CA GLU A 168 -23.21 -9.02 -0.12
C GLU A 168 -23.86 -7.64 -0.23
N ALA A 169 -23.37 -6.67 0.56
CA ALA A 169 -23.86 -5.30 0.49
C ALA A 169 -23.62 -4.69 -0.90
N PHE A 170 -22.45 -4.92 -1.47
CA PHE A 170 -22.12 -4.50 -2.83
C PHE A 170 -23.04 -5.16 -3.88
N ALA A 171 -23.26 -6.46 -3.80
CA ALA A 171 -24.14 -7.19 -4.72
C ALA A 171 -25.62 -6.73 -4.61
N SER A 172 -26.03 -6.25 -3.43
CA SER A 172 -27.39 -5.78 -3.14
C SER A 172 -27.70 -4.36 -3.63
N LEU A 173 -26.70 -3.61 -4.11
CA LEU A 173 -26.93 -2.24 -4.60
C LEU A 173 -27.91 -2.25 -5.77
N SER A 174 -28.93 -1.39 -5.68
CA SER A 174 -29.97 -1.23 -6.70
C SER A 174 -29.51 -0.41 -7.90
N ALA A 175 -28.28 0.11 -7.87
CA ALA A 175 -27.73 0.95 -8.93
C ALA A 175 -27.36 0.14 -10.18
N ASN A 176 -27.38 0.82 -11.33
CA ASN A 176 -26.85 0.24 -12.56
C ASN A 176 -25.33 0.41 -12.60
N PHE A 177 -24.60 -0.67 -12.37
CA PHE A 177 -23.13 -0.70 -12.31
C PHE A 177 -22.47 -0.19 -13.60
N SER A 178 -23.08 -0.40 -14.76
CA SER A 178 -22.57 0.13 -16.04
C SER A 178 -22.56 1.66 -16.11
N GLN A 179 -23.38 2.33 -15.29
CA GLN A 179 -23.47 3.80 -15.22
C GLN A 179 -22.60 4.40 -14.11
N MET A 180 -21.96 3.59 -13.26
CA MET A 180 -21.07 4.05 -12.19
C MET A 180 -19.70 4.48 -12.73
N VAL A 181 -19.69 5.41 -13.68
CA VAL A 181 -18.50 5.88 -14.41
C VAL A 181 -17.53 6.71 -13.56
N GLN A 182 -18.01 7.25 -12.44
CA GLN A 182 -17.19 8.02 -11.51
C GLN A 182 -16.41 7.13 -10.53
N LEU A 183 -16.80 5.86 -10.38
CA LEU A 183 -16.17 4.95 -9.43
C LEU A 183 -14.76 4.59 -9.91
N ARG A 184 -13.75 4.96 -9.12
CA ARG A 184 -12.33 4.72 -9.42
C ARG A 184 -11.71 3.69 -8.50
N GLU A 185 -12.13 3.65 -7.24
CA GLU A 185 -11.57 2.76 -6.24
C GLU A 185 -12.67 1.92 -5.63
N LEU A 186 -12.43 0.61 -5.57
CA LEU A 186 -13.38 -0.33 -5.02
C LEU A 186 -12.66 -1.37 -4.17
N HIS A 187 -13.02 -1.41 -2.90
CA HIS A 187 -12.68 -2.49 -1.99
C HIS A 187 -13.94 -3.31 -1.72
N VAL A 188 -13.87 -4.61 -2.00
CA VAL A 188 -14.93 -5.57 -1.70
C VAL A 188 -14.37 -6.64 -0.79
N ALA A 189 -14.80 -6.60 0.47
CA ALA A 189 -14.49 -7.65 1.42
C ALA A 189 -15.54 -8.76 1.37
N HIS A 190 -15.16 -9.99 1.68
CA HIS A 190 -16.03 -11.17 1.54
C HIS A 190 -16.67 -11.25 0.15
N CYS A 191 -15.85 -11.10 -0.90
CA CYS A 191 -16.33 -11.10 -2.28
C CYS A 191 -17.04 -12.41 -2.63
N THR A 192 -18.34 -12.31 -2.97
CA THR A 192 -19.19 -13.43 -3.38
C THR A 192 -19.24 -13.53 -4.90
N SER A 193 -19.70 -14.67 -5.44
CA SER A 193 -19.97 -14.83 -6.88
C SER A 193 -20.92 -13.75 -7.43
N ALA A 194 -21.92 -13.34 -6.63
CA ALA A 194 -22.82 -12.26 -6.98
C ALA A 194 -22.10 -10.90 -7.06
N ALA A 195 -21.18 -10.62 -6.13
CA ALA A 195 -20.36 -9.41 -6.17
C ALA A 195 -19.46 -9.38 -7.41
N LEU A 196 -18.80 -10.50 -7.75
CA LEU A 196 -18.00 -10.61 -8.99
C LEU A 196 -18.82 -10.32 -10.26
N LEU A 197 -20.05 -10.82 -10.35
CA LEU A 197 -20.95 -10.55 -11.48
C LEU A 197 -21.32 -9.08 -11.59
N ARG A 198 -21.31 -8.32 -10.50
CA ARG A 198 -21.48 -6.86 -10.53
C ARG A 198 -20.18 -6.13 -10.86
N LEU A 199 -19.04 -6.61 -10.34
CA LEU A 199 -17.72 -6.07 -10.65
C LEU A 199 -17.42 -6.09 -12.15
N SER A 200 -17.85 -7.13 -12.86
CA SER A 200 -17.66 -7.26 -14.32
C SER A 200 -18.29 -6.12 -15.13
N GLN A 201 -19.31 -5.45 -14.57
CA GLN A 201 -20.06 -4.39 -15.24
C GLN A 201 -19.47 -2.99 -15.03
N LEU A 202 -18.50 -2.83 -14.13
CA LEU A 202 -17.93 -1.53 -13.79
C LEU A 202 -16.93 -1.07 -14.87
N PRO A 203 -17.14 0.11 -15.48
CA PRO A 203 -16.42 0.48 -16.71
C PRO A 203 -15.04 1.11 -16.51
N GLY A 204 -14.73 1.66 -15.33
CA GLY A 204 -13.63 2.63 -15.20
C GLY A 204 -12.82 2.61 -13.90
N LEU A 205 -12.73 1.45 -13.23
CA LEU A 205 -11.92 1.29 -12.03
C LEU A 205 -10.43 1.48 -12.33
N LEU A 206 -9.76 2.16 -11.40
CA LEU A 206 -8.30 2.32 -11.35
C LEU A 206 -7.69 1.44 -10.27
N MET A 207 -8.38 1.26 -9.14
CA MET A 207 -7.97 0.40 -8.04
C MET A 207 -9.07 -0.59 -7.68
N LEU A 208 -8.72 -1.87 -7.63
CA LEU A 208 -9.59 -2.95 -7.20
C LEU A 208 -8.90 -3.72 -6.08
N SER A 209 -9.57 -3.80 -4.93
CA SER A 209 -9.15 -4.61 -3.80
C SER A 209 -10.22 -5.68 -3.53
N ILE A 210 -9.83 -6.94 -3.63
CA ILE A 210 -10.68 -8.09 -3.33
C ILE A 210 -10.15 -8.73 -2.07
N GLU A 211 -11.00 -8.82 -1.05
CA GLU A 211 -10.71 -9.54 0.18
C GLU A 211 -11.68 -10.71 0.35
N SER A 212 -11.17 -11.92 0.59
CA SER A 212 -12.00 -13.05 0.99
C SER A 212 -11.73 -13.40 2.45
N ARG A 213 -12.74 -13.93 3.16
CA ARG A 213 -12.57 -14.33 4.54
C ARG A 213 -11.63 -15.54 4.60
N ILE A 214 -10.45 -15.35 5.18
CA ILE A 214 -9.90 -16.36 6.07
C ILE A 214 -10.35 -15.88 7.45
N GLY A 215 -11.24 -16.65 8.09
CA GLY A 215 -11.48 -16.41 9.49
C GLY A 215 -10.12 -16.35 10.17
N VAL A 216 -9.91 -15.34 11.00
CA VAL A 216 -9.00 -15.50 12.14
C VAL A 216 -9.62 -16.63 12.96
N ALA A 217 -9.41 -17.87 12.53
CA ALA A 217 -9.19 -18.97 13.43
C ALA A 217 -7.93 -18.54 14.18
N SER A 218 -8.17 -17.78 15.25
CA SER A 218 -7.77 -18.26 16.55
C SER A 218 -6.37 -18.85 16.56
N LEU A 219 -5.44 -18.08 17.12
CA LEU A 219 -4.24 -18.64 17.73
C LEU A 219 -4.55 -19.68 18.84
N ASP A 220 -5.83 -19.91 19.17
CA ASP A 220 -6.27 -21.03 19.99
C ASP A 220 -6.76 -22.20 19.13
N ASN A 221 -6.08 -23.34 19.27
CA ASN A 221 -6.43 -24.66 18.75
C ASN A 221 -7.80 -25.14 19.27
N THR A 222 -8.89 -24.53 18.83
CA THR A 222 -10.22 -25.13 18.94
C THR A 222 -10.79 -25.28 17.54
N ILE A 223 -10.84 -26.55 17.13
CA ILE A 223 -11.46 -27.02 15.89
C ILE A 223 -12.95 -26.69 16.00
N VAL A 224 -13.34 -25.49 15.56
CA VAL A 224 -14.72 -25.25 15.17
C VAL A 224 -14.82 -25.79 13.76
N ALA A 225 -15.47 -26.96 13.64
CA ALA A 225 -15.74 -27.64 12.39
C ALA A 225 -16.23 -26.62 11.35
N GLU A 226 -15.45 -26.45 10.28
CA GLU A 226 -15.86 -25.67 9.11
C GLU A 226 -17.16 -26.28 8.58
N ASN A 227 -18.24 -25.53 8.65
CA ASN A 227 -19.53 -25.97 8.17
C ASN A 227 -19.46 -26.06 6.62
N PRO A 228 -19.54 -27.25 5.99
CA PRO A 228 -19.25 -27.41 4.56
C PRO A 228 -20.25 -26.69 3.64
N GLN A 229 -21.39 -26.24 4.19
CA GLN A 229 -22.43 -25.53 3.44
C GLN A 229 -22.17 -24.01 3.32
N GLN A 230 -21.27 -23.42 4.10
CA GLN A 230 -20.82 -22.02 3.90
C GLN A 230 -19.70 -21.90 2.84
N ASN A 231 -19.34 -23.02 2.21
CA ASN A 231 -18.22 -23.15 1.27
C ASN A 231 -18.63 -23.01 -0.22
N LEU A 232 -19.92 -22.83 -0.51
CA LEU A 232 -20.49 -22.92 -1.86
C LEU A 232 -20.39 -21.63 -2.71
N ASP A 233 -20.11 -20.47 -2.10
CA ASP A 233 -19.98 -19.17 -2.82
C ASP A 233 -18.53 -18.66 -2.83
N ARG A 234 -17.53 -19.55 -2.78
CA ARG A 234 -16.12 -19.15 -2.83
C ARG A 234 -15.71 -18.81 -4.26
N VAL A 235 -15.16 -17.62 -4.41
CA VAL A 235 -14.50 -17.18 -5.64
C VAL A 235 -13.11 -17.82 -5.71
N ASP A 236 -12.99 -18.89 -6.50
CA ASP A 236 -11.73 -19.62 -6.67
C ASP A 236 -10.90 -19.14 -7.88
N GLU A 237 -11.52 -18.43 -8.83
CA GLU A 237 -10.88 -17.94 -10.05
C GLU A 237 -11.26 -16.48 -10.35
N ILE A 238 -10.28 -15.71 -10.85
CA ILE A 238 -10.51 -14.41 -11.46
C ILE A 238 -9.97 -14.37 -12.89
N ASP A 239 -10.84 -14.04 -13.84
CA ASP A 239 -10.51 -13.84 -15.25
C ASP A 239 -10.70 -12.35 -15.59
N MET A 240 -9.59 -11.65 -15.82
CA MET A 240 -9.59 -10.22 -16.11
C MET A 240 -10.31 -9.88 -17.41
N ARG A 241 -10.45 -10.83 -18.36
CA ARG A 241 -11.20 -10.60 -19.62
C ARG A 241 -12.70 -10.35 -19.37
N ARG A 242 -13.20 -10.80 -18.22
CA ARG A 242 -14.60 -10.59 -17.82
C ARG A 242 -14.83 -9.24 -17.17
N LEU A 243 -13.78 -8.53 -16.74
CA LEU A 243 -13.90 -7.24 -16.08
C LEU A 243 -13.89 -6.12 -17.13
N ALA A 244 -14.98 -5.36 -17.24
CA ALA A 244 -15.03 -4.19 -18.14
C ALA A 244 -13.92 -3.16 -17.82
N SER A 245 -13.54 -3.04 -16.56
CA SER A 245 -12.48 -2.13 -16.07
C SER A 245 -11.06 -2.65 -16.23
N ALA A 246 -10.82 -3.86 -16.74
CA ALA A 246 -9.47 -4.44 -16.80
C ALA A 246 -8.46 -3.56 -17.56
N HIS A 247 -8.88 -2.89 -18.63
CA HIS A 247 -8.02 -2.02 -19.43
C HIS A 247 -7.56 -0.75 -18.69
N SER A 248 -8.39 -0.23 -17.76
CA SER A 248 -8.11 0.98 -16.99
C SER A 248 -7.46 0.69 -15.63
N LEU A 249 -7.49 -0.55 -15.17
CA LEU A 249 -7.01 -0.92 -13.85
C LEU A 249 -5.50 -0.69 -13.73
N GLN A 250 -5.09 0.05 -12.71
CA GLN A 250 -3.70 0.39 -12.41
C GLN A 250 -3.18 -0.38 -11.20
N HIS A 251 -4.07 -0.62 -10.23
CA HIS A 251 -3.73 -1.24 -8.96
C HIS A 251 -4.69 -2.40 -8.66
N LEU A 252 -4.13 -3.59 -8.47
CA LEU A 252 -4.88 -4.78 -8.03
C LEU A 252 -4.35 -5.24 -6.67
N ARG A 253 -5.23 -5.34 -5.69
CA ARG A 253 -4.95 -5.92 -4.37
C ARG A 253 -5.81 -7.16 -4.15
N LEU A 254 -5.17 -8.27 -3.84
CA LEU A 254 -5.80 -9.52 -3.44
C LEU A 254 -5.39 -9.79 -2.00
N SER A 255 -6.34 -9.84 -1.07
CA SER A 255 -6.08 -10.03 0.37
C SER A 255 -6.89 -11.20 0.91
N GLY A 256 -6.29 -12.16 1.61
CA GLY A 256 -7.03 -13.28 2.20
C GLY A 256 -7.82 -14.11 1.18
N SER A 257 -7.50 -13.96 -0.12
CA SER A 257 -8.40 -14.42 -1.17
C SER A 257 -8.39 -15.95 -1.26
N GLY A 258 -9.57 -16.54 -1.50
CA GLY A 258 -9.72 -17.97 -1.82
C GLY A 258 -9.21 -18.33 -3.21
N LEU A 259 -8.75 -17.33 -3.98
CA LEU A 259 -8.32 -17.46 -5.36
C LEU A 259 -7.15 -18.44 -5.48
N SER A 260 -7.35 -19.42 -6.35
CA SER A 260 -6.34 -20.39 -6.75
C SER A 260 -5.82 -20.14 -8.16
N VAL A 261 -6.68 -19.56 -9.03
CA VAL A 261 -6.39 -19.34 -10.44
C VAL A 261 -6.62 -17.87 -10.82
N MET A 262 -5.69 -17.34 -11.59
CA MET A 262 -5.77 -16.02 -12.20
C MET A 262 -5.55 -16.14 -13.71
N THR A 263 -6.36 -15.47 -14.52
CA THR A 263 -6.24 -15.49 -15.98
C THR A 263 -6.58 -14.13 -16.59
N GLY A 264 -6.22 -13.92 -17.86
CA GLY A 264 -6.70 -12.78 -18.64
C GLY A 264 -5.91 -11.47 -18.48
N PHE A 265 -4.75 -11.47 -17.84
CA PHE A 265 -3.96 -10.23 -17.62
C PHE A 265 -3.39 -9.62 -18.92
N ASP A 266 -3.55 -10.30 -20.05
CA ASP A 266 -3.24 -9.77 -21.38
C ASP A 266 -4.08 -8.52 -21.76
N CYS A 267 -5.28 -8.35 -21.20
CA CYS A 267 -6.10 -7.16 -21.40
C CYS A 267 -5.78 -6.00 -20.44
N CYS A 268 -4.92 -6.21 -19.44
CA CYS A 268 -4.61 -5.24 -18.40
C CYS A 268 -3.55 -4.22 -18.85
N ALA A 269 -3.92 -3.37 -19.81
CA ALA A 269 -3.01 -2.43 -20.46
C ALA A 269 -2.40 -1.38 -19.51
N SER A 270 -3.06 -1.07 -18.39
CA SER A 270 -2.62 -0.01 -17.45
C SER A 270 -2.09 -0.53 -16.11
N LEU A 271 -2.06 -1.84 -15.91
CA LEU A 271 -1.78 -2.44 -14.60
C LEU A 271 -0.32 -2.22 -14.22
N ALA A 272 -0.10 -1.39 -13.20
CA ALA A 272 1.21 -0.97 -12.75
C ALA A 272 1.62 -1.69 -11.45
N THR A 273 0.67 -2.01 -10.58
CA THR A 273 0.96 -2.65 -9.29
C THR A 273 0.03 -3.82 -8.98
N VAL A 274 0.61 -4.92 -8.53
CA VAL A 274 -0.13 -6.06 -7.98
C VAL A 274 0.32 -6.30 -6.54
N THR A 275 -0.63 -6.42 -5.63
CA THR A 275 -0.40 -6.75 -4.23
C THR A 275 -1.17 -8.01 -3.88
N VAL A 276 -0.47 -9.03 -3.39
CA VAL A 276 -1.04 -10.31 -2.95
C VAL A 276 -0.69 -10.49 -1.47
N ILE A 277 -1.70 -10.52 -0.62
CA ILE A 277 -1.52 -10.64 0.83
C ILE A 277 -2.37 -11.81 1.33
N ASN A 278 -1.81 -12.67 2.18
CA ASN A 278 -2.54 -13.74 2.85
C ASN A 278 -3.31 -14.69 1.88
N CYS A 279 -2.79 -14.90 0.67
CA CYS A 279 -3.42 -15.75 -0.34
C CYS A 279 -2.76 -17.14 -0.34
N GLY A 280 -3.25 -18.03 0.53
CA GLY A 280 -2.67 -19.37 0.72
C GLY A 280 -2.90 -20.35 -0.44
N ARG A 281 -3.89 -20.09 -1.30
CA ARG A 281 -4.24 -20.96 -2.44
C ARG A 281 -3.63 -20.52 -3.78
N LEU A 282 -3.11 -19.29 -3.86
CA LEU A 282 -2.49 -18.77 -5.07
C LEU A 282 -1.04 -19.27 -5.14
N LEU A 283 -0.80 -20.32 -5.94
CA LEU A 283 0.50 -20.99 -5.98
C LEU A 283 1.46 -20.46 -7.06
N SER A 284 0.94 -19.83 -8.12
CA SER A 284 1.74 -19.37 -9.27
C SER A 284 1.30 -17.98 -9.73
N LEU A 285 2.27 -17.19 -10.18
CA LEU A 285 2.07 -15.87 -10.79
C LEU A 285 2.18 -15.87 -12.32
N SER A 286 2.23 -17.04 -12.95
CA SER A 286 2.37 -17.22 -14.40
C SER A 286 1.35 -16.42 -15.23
N ALA A 287 0.16 -16.19 -14.68
CA ALA A 287 -0.87 -15.34 -15.27
C ALA A 287 -0.39 -13.92 -15.60
N LEU A 288 0.56 -13.38 -14.81
CA LEU A 288 1.09 -12.03 -14.97
C LEU A 288 2.08 -11.88 -16.13
N ALA A 289 2.43 -12.96 -16.85
CA ALA A 289 3.41 -12.93 -17.95
C ALA A 289 3.12 -11.87 -19.02
N HIS A 290 1.85 -11.50 -19.22
CA HIS A 290 1.41 -10.54 -20.24
C HIS A 290 1.07 -9.15 -19.66
N ALA A 291 1.32 -8.92 -18.37
CA ALA A 291 1.12 -7.62 -17.72
C ALA A 291 2.29 -6.67 -18.05
N ASN A 292 2.37 -6.24 -19.31
CA ASN A 292 3.54 -5.55 -19.88
C ASN A 292 3.94 -4.24 -19.18
N ASN A 293 3.01 -3.59 -18.48
CA ASN A 293 3.22 -2.34 -17.76
C ASN A 293 3.39 -2.52 -16.24
N LEU A 294 3.46 -3.77 -15.76
CA LEU A 294 3.66 -4.07 -14.35
C LEU A 294 5.02 -3.56 -13.88
N ARG A 295 5.03 -2.68 -12.88
CA ARG A 295 6.24 -2.07 -12.32
C ARG A 295 6.55 -2.55 -10.91
N THR A 296 5.52 -2.87 -10.13
CA THR A 296 5.70 -3.25 -8.73
C THR A 296 4.83 -4.44 -8.39
N ILE A 297 5.45 -5.44 -7.76
CA ILE A 297 4.74 -6.57 -7.18
C ILE A 297 5.10 -6.72 -5.71
N SER A 298 4.08 -6.88 -4.88
CA SER A 298 4.24 -7.12 -3.44
C SER A 298 3.48 -8.38 -3.08
N ILE A 299 4.17 -9.32 -2.44
CA ILE A 299 3.63 -10.61 -2.06
C ILE A 299 3.92 -10.80 -0.57
N SER A 300 2.89 -11.04 0.24
CA SER A 300 3.06 -11.20 1.69
C SER A 300 2.18 -12.33 2.21
N TRP A 301 2.72 -13.17 3.09
CA TRP A 301 1.96 -14.25 3.75
C TRP A 301 1.18 -15.15 2.77
N SER A 302 1.72 -15.39 1.57
CA SER A 302 1.03 -16.14 0.52
C SER A 302 1.59 -17.55 0.31
N GLY A 303 0.81 -18.41 -0.35
CA GLY A 303 1.23 -19.74 -0.81
C GLY A 303 1.94 -19.72 -2.18
N VAL A 304 2.37 -18.55 -2.67
CA VAL A 304 3.06 -18.46 -3.95
C VAL A 304 4.37 -19.25 -3.86
N ARG A 305 4.56 -20.16 -4.82
CA ARG A 305 5.77 -20.99 -5.00
C ARG A 305 6.49 -20.61 -6.27
N ASP A 306 5.72 -20.37 -7.32
CA ASP A 306 6.19 -20.15 -8.67
C ASP A 306 6.05 -18.66 -9.05
N LEU A 307 7.20 -17.98 -9.16
CA LEU A 307 7.30 -16.62 -9.67
C LEU A 307 7.34 -16.57 -11.21
N GLY A 308 7.10 -17.69 -11.88
CA GLY A 308 6.98 -17.78 -13.33
C GLY A 308 6.06 -16.70 -13.90
N GLY A 309 6.35 -16.27 -15.12
CA GLY A 309 5.69 -15.13 -15.77
C GLY A 309 6.33 -13.78 -15.46
N LEU A 310 6.91 -13.56 -14.28
CA LEU A 310 7.59 -12.29 -13.97
C LEU A 310 8.81 -12.02 -14.86
N SER A 311 9.42 -13.06 -15.44
CA SER A 311 10.50 -12.95 -16.43
C SER A 311 10.10 -12.21 -17.70
N SER A 312 8.80 -12.17 -18.01
CA SER A 312 8.25 -11.48 -19.20
C SER A 312 7.85 -10.04 -18.91
N CYS A 313 7.80 -9.63 -17.64
CA CYS A 313 7.43 -8.27 -17.21
C CYS A 313 8.59 -7.28 -17.43
N ALA A 314 8.78 -6.82 -18.68
CA ALA A 314 9.90 -5.96 -19.08
C ALA A 314 9.96 -4.59 -18.33
N CYS A 315 8.83 -4.16 -17.74
CA CYS A 315 8.75 -2.92 -16.97
C CYS A 315 8.89 -3.11 -15.45
N LEU A 316 9.14 -4.33 -14.96
CA LEU A 316 9.22 -4.61 -13.52
C LEU A 316 10.43 -3.88 -12.90
N GLU A 317 10.16 -3.00 -11.94
CA GLU A 317 11.14 -2.16 -11.25
C GLU A 317 11.39 -2.63 -9.83
N ARG A 318 10.34 -3.09 -9.12
CA ARG A 318 10.43 -3.50 -7.72
C ARG A 318 9.64 -4.77 -7.43
N ILE A 319 10.24 -5.66 -6.65
CA ILE A 319 9.57 -6.83 -6.07
C ILE A 319 9.79 -6.87 -4.57
N SER A 320 8.69 -7.08 -3.83
CA SER A 320 8.70 -7.31 -2.39
C SER A 320 8.06 -8.66 -2.09
N ILE A 321 8.76 -9.52 -1.34
CA ILE A 321 8.29 -10.84 -0.91
C ILE A 321 8.52 -10.96 0.59
N ASP A 322 7.44 -10.94 1.36
CA ASP A 322 7.47 -10.99 2.83
C ASP A 322 6.80 -12.26 3.35
N THR A 323 7.53 -13.01 4.18
CA THR A 323 7.00 -14.17 4.91
C THR A 323 6.33 -15.20 3.98
N CYS A 324 6.88 -15.38 2.77
CA CYS A 324 6.44 -16.37 1.79
C CYS A 324 7.42 -17.56 1.82
N ARG A 325 7.11 -18.55 2.66
CA ARG A 325 8.03 -19.67 2.93
C ARG A 325 8.20 -20.64 1.76
N GLU A 326 7.29 -20.60 0.79
CA GLU A 326 7.30 -21.54 -0.33
C GLU A 326 7.92 -20.97 -1.60
N VAL A 327 8.30 -19.68 -1.61
CA VAL A 327 9.12 -19.08 -2.67
C VAL A 327 10.58 -19.47 -2.43
N GLU A 328 11.06 -20.48 -3.15
CA GLU A 328 12.41 -21.03 -2.93
C GLU A 328 13.46 -20.45 -3.88
N SER A 329 13.07 -19.91 -5.03
CA SER A 329 13.97 -19.43 -6.07
C SER A 329 13.53 -18.08 -6.64
N LEU A 330 14.51 -17.22 -6.92
CA LEU A 330 14.34 -15.93 -7.60
C LEU A 330 14.72 -15.98 -9.09
N ALA A 331 14.96 -17.17 -9.65
CA ALA A 331 15.44 -17.33 -11.03
C ALA A 331 14.51 -16.70 -12.08
N ALA A 332 13.21 -16.57 -11.80
CA ALA A 332 12.26 -15.88 -12.67
C ALA A 332 12.56 -14.38 -12.86
N LEU A 333 13.40 -13.79 -12.00
CA LEU A 333 13.82 -12.39 -12.08
C LEU A 333 15.13 -12.19 -12.85
N ALA A 334 15.80 -13.27 -13.26
CA ALA A 334 17.10 -13.20 -13.92
C ALA A 334 17.01 -12.38 -15.22
N GLY A 335 17.93 -11.42 -15.38
CA GLY A 335 18.03 -10.58 -16.56
C GLY A 335 16.92 -9.53 -16.71
N ALA A 336 16.09 -9.32 -15.70
CA ALA A 336 15.01 -8.33 -15.75
C ALA A 336 15.60 -6.92 -16.03
N PRO A 337 15.23 -6.28 -17.16
CA PRO A 337 16.00 -5.17 -17.72
C PRO A 337 15.87 -3.87 -16.92
N ARG A 338 14.77 -3.72 -16.15
CA ARG A 338 14.46 -2.52 -15.36
C ARG A 338 14.38 -2.77 -13.86
N LEU A 339 14.65 -3.98 -13.40
CA LEU A 339 14.55 -4.33 -11.99
C LEU A 339 15.62 -3.57 -11.20
N GLN A 340 15.18 -2.75 -10.25
CA GLN A 340 16.01 -1.89 -9.42
C GLN A 340 16.09 -2.39 -7.98
N GLU A 341 14.99 -2.95 -7.46
CA GLU A 341 14.90 -3.37 -6.07
C GLU A 341 14.28 -4.75 -5.93
N VAL A 342 14.97 -5.62 -5.21
CA VAL A 342 14.47 -6.92 -4.75
C VAL A 342 14.51 -6.91 -3.23
N ASP A 343 13.35 -6.97 -2.60
CA ASP A 343 13.22 -7.03 -1.15
C ASP A 343 12.52 -8.35 -0.75
N VAL A 344 13.27 -9.24 -0.11
CA VAL A 344 12.79 -10.52 0.35
C VAL A 344 13.05 -10.61 1.85
N PHE A 345 11.98 -10.76 2.63
CA PHE A 345 12.04 -10.86 4.07
C PHE A 345 11.41 -12.18 4.54
N CYS A 346 12.07 -12.85 5.49
CA CYS A 346 11.52 -14.02 6.20
C CYS A 346 10.92 -15.12 5.29
N SER A 347 11.51 -15.33 4.11
CA SER A 347 10.96 -16.19 3.05
C SER A 347 11.83 -17.43 2.79
N GLY A 348 11.33 -18.35 1.94
CA GLY A 348 11.95 -19.65 1.66
C GLY A 348 13.13 -19.63 0.69
N VAL A 349 13.58 -18.45 0.25
CA VAL A 349 14.58 -18.30 -0.81
C VAL A 349 15.89 -18.96 -0.40
N ARG A 350 16.43 -19.81 -1.28
CA ARG A 350 17.68 -20.54 -1.04
C ARG A 350 18.90 -19.93 -1.73
N ASP A 351 18.69 -19.27 -2.86
CA ASP A 351 19.75 -18.66 -3.64
C ASP A 351 19.28 -17.39 -4.35
N VAL A 352 20.26 -16.59 -4.75
CA VAL A 352 20.08 -15.31 -5.46
C VAL A 352 20.58 -15.42 -6.91
N ASN A 353 20.53 -16.63 -7.48
CA ASN A 353 21.08 -16.91 -8.81
C ASN A 353 20.39 -16.08 -9.88
N GLY A 354 21.18 -15.63 -10.86
CA GLY A 354 20.70 -14.84 -12.00
C GLY A 354 20.52 -13.35 -11.72
N LEU A 355 20.47 -12.90 -10.46
CA LEU A 355 20.30 -11.48 -10.14
C LEU A 355 21.48 -10.59 -10.57
N SER A 356 22.69 -11.15 -10.69
CA SER A 356 23.86 -10.43 -11.25
C SER A 356 23.70 -10.02 -12.72
N SER A 357 22.81 -10.69 -13.45
CA SER A 357 22.51 -10.36 -14.85
C SER A 357 21.50 -9.21 -15.01
N CYS A 358 20.89 -8.73 -13.93
CA CYS A 358 19.97 -7.59 -13.97
C CYS A 358 20.76 -6.27 -14.09
N PRO A 359 20.69 -5.57 -15.23
CA PRO A 359 21.57 -4.43 -15.51
C PRO A 359 21.27 -3.19 -14.65
N CYS A 360 20.06 -3.11 -14.08
CA CYS A 360 19.58 -1.98 -13.29
C CYS A 360 19.44 -2.27 -11.78
N LEU A 361 19.79 -3.48 -11.31
CA LEU A 361 19.56 -3.84 -9.91
C LEU A 361 20.49 -3.06 -8.98
N GLU A 362 19.92 -2.23 -8.11
CA GLU A 362 20.65 -1.36 -7.18
C GLU A 362 20.58 -1.87 -5.73
N THR A 363 19.44 -2.44 -5.34
CA THR A 363 19.20 -2.89 -3.97
C THR A 363 18.72 -4.33 -3.94
N LEU A 364 19.40 -5.17 -3.16
CA LEU A 364 18.97 -6.52 -2.81
C LEU A 364 18.88 -6.64 -1.29
N ARG A 365 17.69 -6.99 -0.79
CA ARG A 365 17.48 -7.42 0.59
C ARG A 365 16.98 -8.85 0.61
N VAL A 366 17.64 -9.70 1.39
CA VAL A 366 17.29 -11.10 1.66
C VAL A 366 17.32 -11.34 3.17
N ALA A 367 16.91 -10.33 3.94
CA ALA A 367 16.98 -10.34 5.39
C ALA A 367 16.05 -11.42 5.98
N ALA A 368 16.49 -12.07 7.06
CA ALA A 368 15.81 -13.21 7.69
C ALA A 368 15.52 -14.40 6.74
N CYS A 369 16.11 -14.45 5.54
CA CYS A 369 16.03 -15.61 4.65
C CYS A 369 17.08 -16.64 5.06
N ARG A 370 16.73 -17.50 6.02
CA ARG A 370 17.67 -18.42 6.70
C ARG A 370 18.25 -19.51 5.79
N LEU A 371 17.74 -19.69 4.58
CA LEU A 371 18.25 -20.68 3.63
C LEU A 371 19.23 -20.08 2.62
N VAL A 372 19.36 -18.76 2.54
CA VAL A 372 20.39 -18.10 1.72
C VAL A 372 21.73 -18.26 2.41
N THR A 373 22.65 -19.01 1.79
CA THR A 373 24.00 -19.27 2.33
C THR A 373 25.14 -18.72 1.48
N ASP A 374 24.85 -18.35 0.23
CA ASP A 374 25.85 -17.98 -0.77
C ASP A 374 25.44 -16.71 -1.54
N LEU A 375 26.29 -15.69 -1.49
CA LEU A 375 26.13 -14.44 -2.25
C LEU A 375 27.08 -14.33 -3.45
N SER A 376 27.94 -15.33 -3.68
CA SER A 376 28.83 -15.36 -4.85
C SER A 376 28.14 -15.30 -6.23
N PRO A 377 26.86 -15.73 -6.40
CA PRO A 377 26.14 -15.49 -7.65
C PRO A 377 25.96 -14.02 -8.02
N LEU A 378 26.15 -13.08 -7.08
CA LEU A 378 26.08 -11.64 -7.30
C LEU A 378 27.39 -11.04 -7.84
N ALA A 379 28.46 -11.84 -7.97
CA ALA A 379 29.75 -11.36 -8.43
C ALA A 379 29.65 -10.56 -9.74
N GLY A 380 30.27 -9.39 -9.77
CA GLY A 380 30.29 -8.51 -10.95
C GLY A 380 28.97 -7.80 -11.27
N ALA A 381 27.96 -7.84 -10.38
CA ALA A 381 26.69 -7.14 -10.60
C ALA A 381 26.93 -5.64 -10.86
N PRO A 382 26.52 -5.10 -12.02
CA PRO A 382 27.07 -3.84 -12.54
C PRO A 382 26.63 -2.60 -11.74
N ARG A 383 25.42 -2.63 -11.18
CA ARG A 383 24.80 -1.50 -10.47
C ARG A 383 24.43 -1.78 -9.02
N LEU A 384 24.73 -2.97 -8.51
CA LEU A 384 24.33 -3.34 -7.15
C LEU A 384 25.10 -2.50 -6.13
N ARG A 385 24.35 -1.71 -5.34
CA ARG A 385 24.89 -0.74 -4.36
C ARG A 385 24.67 -1.19 -2.93
N ILE A 386 23.52 -1.78 -2.65
CA ILE A 386 23.11 -2.16 -1.30
C ILE A 386 22.76 -3.65 -1.28
N ILE A 387 23.42 -4.39 -0.41
CA ILE A 387 23.06 -5.77 -0.06
C ILE A 387 22.72 -5.80 1.42
N ASP A 388 21.52 -6.29 1.74
CA ASP A 388 21.13 -6.61 3.11
C ASP A 388 20.81 -8.09 3.23
N ALA A 389 21.70 -8.84 3.88
CA ALA A 389 21.52 -10.26 4.16
C ALA A 389 21.38 -10.52 5.67
N SER A 390 21.03 -9.51 6.46
CA SER A 390 20.96 -9.62 7.92
C SER A 390 20.05 -10.77 8.36
N PHE A 391 20.41 -11.47 9.43
CA PHE A 391 19.67 -12.64 9.96
C PHE A 391 19.49 -13.81 8.97
N SER A 392 20.32 -13.89 7.92
CA SER A 392 20.40 -15.05 7.02
C SER A 392 21.49 -16.05 7.48
N ALA A 393 21.68 -17.12 6.72
CA ALA A 393 22.75 -18.11 6.94
C ALA A 393 23.93 -17.92 5.96
N VAL A 394 24.12 -16.70 5.45
CA VAL A 394 25.22 -16.38 4.52
C VAL A 394 26.56 -16.72 5.15
N ARG A 395 27.40 -17.39 4.37
CA ARG A 395 28.80 -17.73 4.69
C ARG A 395 29.75 -17.44 3.53
N ASN A 396 29.29 -17.55 2.29
CA ASN A 396 30.11 -17.33 1.11
C ASN A 396 29.89 -15.93 0.55
N LEU A 397 30.95 -15.10 0.61
CA LEU A 397 31.00 -13.73 0.09
C LEU A 397 31.90 -13.59 -1.15
N ARG A 398 32.39 -14.70 -1.71
CA ARG A 398 33.36 -14.69 -2.83
C ARG A 398 32.82 -13.91 -4.02
N GLY A 399 33.68 -13.09 -4.61
CA GLY A 399 33.32 -12.31 -5.80
C GLY A 399 32.52 -11.03 -5.53
N LEU A 400 32.03 -10.78 -4.32
CA LEU A 400 31.38 -9.50 -4.02
C LEU A 400 32.32 -8.29 -4.17
N GLY A 401 33.63 -8.48 -3.96
CA GLY A 401 34.65 -7.46 -4.24
C GLY A 401 34.74 -7.03 -5.70
N THR A 402 34.22 -7.82 -6.65
CA THR A 402 34.23 -7.47 -8.08
C THR A 402 33.04 -6.61 -8.50
N CYS A 403 32.07 -6.37 -7.60
CA CYS A 403 30.93 -5.49 -7.88
C CYS A 403 31.39 -4.02 -7.91
N PRO A 404 31.34 -3.34 -9.07
CA PRO A 404 31.95 -2.02 -9.24
C PRO A 404 31.23 -0.91 -8.47
N SER A 405 29.97 -1.14 -8.08
CA SER A 405 29.08 -0.14 -7.47
C SER A 405 28.70 -0.45 -6.02
N LEU A 406 29.20 -1.54 -5.41
CA LEU A 406 28.77 -1.94 -4.07
C LEU A 406 29.24 -0.93 -3.02
N GLU A 407 28.31 -0.32 -2.29
CA GLU A 407 28.56 0.72 -1.29
C GLU A 407 28.28 0.23 0.14
N VAL A 408 27.21 -0.54 0.33
CA VAL A 408 26.74 -0.97 1.65
C VAL A 408 26.46 -2.47 1.64
N LEU A 409 27.05 -3.17 2.62
CA LEU A 409 26.77 -4.57 2.89
C LEU A 409 26.35 -4.74 4.35
N ARG A 410 25.15 -5.28 4.59
CA ARG A 410 24.67 -5.65 5.93
C ARG A 410 24.68 -7.16 6.09
N LEU A 411 25.40 -7.62 7.10
CA LEU A 411 25.56 -9.02 7.48
C LEU A 411 25.18 -9.21 8.96
N ASP A 412 24.41 -8.30 9.55
CA ASP A 412 24.06 -8.38 10.97
C ASP A 412 23.44 -9.76 11.30
N ALA A 413 23.93 -10.40 12.37
CA ALA A 413 23.55 -11.74 12.81
C ALA A 413 23.75 -12.86 11.76
N CYS A 414 24.62 -12.69 10.77
CA CYS A 414 25.08 -13.77 9.89
C CYS A 414 26.22 -14.54 10.56
N VAL A 415 25.87 -15.36 11.55
CA VAL A 415 26.84 -16.06 12.43
C VAL A 415 27.77 -17.05 11.72
N ALA A 416 27.49 -17.40 10.47
CA ALA A 416 28.29 -18.34 9.67
C ALA A 416 29.36 -17.64 8.81
N VAL A 417 29.45 -16.30 8.83
CA VAL A 417 30.51 -15.56 8.14
C VAL A 417 31.77 -15.57 9.01
N GLU A 418 32.84 -16.16 8.47
CA GLU A 418 34.15 -16.27 9.14
C GLU A 418 35.24 -15.44 8.45
N ASP A 419 35.03 -15.01 7.20
CA ASP A 419 36.04 -14.31 6.41
C ASP A 419 35.46 -13.15 5.58
N LEU A 420 35.99 -11.94 5.81
CA LEU A 420 35.65 -10.72 5.06
C LEU A 420 36.68 -10.36 3.98
N SER A 421 37.77 -11.13 3.85
CA SER A 421 38.80 -10.93 2.81
C SER A 421 38.25 -10.84 1.38
N PRO A 422 37.15 -11.53 1.00
CA PRO A 422 36.54 -11.38 -0.33
C PRO A 422 36.06 -9.97 -0.69
N LEU A 423 35.96 -9.07 0.30
CA LEU A 423 35.52 -7.68 0.14
C LEU A 423 36.70 -6.69 0.06
N ALA A 424 37.95 -7.15 0.26
CA ALA A 424 39.13 -6.29 0.38
C ALA A 424 39.34 -5.38 -0.84
N ASP A 425 38.99 -5.86 -2.02
CA ASP A 425 39.17 -5.17 -3.31
C ASP A 425 37.92 -4.42 -3.79
N ALA A 426 36.86 -4.33 -2.98
CA ALA A 426 35.61 -3.68 -3.36
C ALA A 426 35.83 -2.15 -3.55
N PRO A 427 35.72 -1.61 -4.78
CA PRO A 427 36.25 -0.29 -5.11
C PRO A 427 35.46 0.87 -4.50
N ARG A 428 34.16 0.66 -4.24
CA ARG A 428 33.23 1.69 -3.74
C ARG A 428 32.62 1.37 -2.37
N LEU A 429 33.06 0.30 -1.73
CA LEU A 429 32.50 -0.13 -0.45
C LEU A 429 32.76 0.93 0.62
N LYS A 430 31.70 1.39 1.29
CA LYS A 430 31.74 2.43 2.33
C LYS A 430 31.46 1.84 3.71
N CYS A 431 30.44 0.99 3.81
CA CYS A 431 29.99 0.45 5.09
C CYS A 431 29.74 -1.06 5.02
N VAL A 432 30.28 -1.78 6.01
CA VAL A 432 29.96 -3.19 6.27
C VAL A 432 29.44 -3.30 7.70
N PHE A 433 28.18 -3.70 7.85
CA PHE A 433 27.56 -3.91 9.15
C PHE A 433 27.62 -5.39 9.52
N VAL A 434 28.17 -5.68 10.71
CA VAL A 434 28.51 -7.04 11.17
C VAL A 434 28.08 -7.26 12.62
N LYS A 435 27.01 -6.59 13.07
CA LYS A 435 26.52 -6.70 14.44
C LYS A 435 26.13 -8.14 14.75
N GLY A 436 26.61 -8.70 15.85
CA GLY A 436 26.24 -10.06 16.28
C GLY A 436 26.98 -11.18 15.55
N LEU A 437 28.11 -10.88 14.90
CA LEU A 437 29.07 -11.88 14.43
C LEU A 437 30.07 -12.23 15.55
N ASP A 438 30.72 -13.38 15.43
CA ASP A 438 31.86 -13.72 16.29
C ASP A 438 33.12 -12.99 15.82
N HIS A 439 33.32 -11.79 16.36
CA HIS A 439 34.47 -10.93 16.05
C HIS A 439 35.83 -11.56 16.42
N ALA A 440 35.86 -12.58 17.31
CA ALA A 440 37.12 -13.25 17.67
C ALA A 440 37.55 -14.26 16.60
N ALA A 441 36.59 -14.86 15.88
CA ALA A 441 36.84 -15.80 14.79
C ALA A 441 36.89 -15.13 13.40
N LEU A 442 36.39 -13.90 13.27
CA LEU A 442 36.26 -13.21 11.98
C LEU A 442 37.61 -12.71 11.44
N LEU A 443 37.95 -13.11 10.21
CA LEU A 443 39.12 -12.59 9.51
C LEU A 443 38.85 -11.20 8.91
N TYR A 444 39.58 -10.21 9.41
CA TYR A 444 39.52 -8.80 8.97
C TYR A 444 40.66 -8.46 8.01
N PRO A 445 40.37 -8.10 6.75
CA PRO A 445 41.39 -7.46 5.92
C PRO A 445 41.62 -6.02 6.42
N LEU A 446 42.89 -5.62 6.56
CA LEU A 446 43.28 -4.29 7.07
C LEU A 446 42.67 -3.13 6.26
N SER A 447 42.45 -3.33 4.96
CA SER A 447 41.84 -2.35 4.06
C SER A 447 40.37 -2.03 4.39
N LEU A 448 39.68 -2.90 5.13
CA LEU A 448 38.26 -2.73 5.48
C LEU A 448 38.03 -2.20 6.89
N MET A 449 39.03 -2.18 7.78
CA MET A 449 38.82 -1.76 9.17
C MET A 449 38.11 -0.40 9.36
N PRO A 450 38.39 0.68 8.58
CA PRO A 450 37.67 1.95 8.76
C PRO A 450 36.21 1.91 8.24
N LYS A 451 35.80 0.83 7.59
CA LYS A 451 34.48 0.67 6.94
C LYS A 451 33.58 -0.32 7.68
N ILE A 452 34.07 -0.97 8.73
CA ILE A 452 33.36 -2.02 9.47
C ILE A 452 32.68 -1.42 10.69
N PHE A 453 31.37 -1.63 10.79
CA PHE A 453 30.53 -1.11 11.87
C PHE A 453 29.96 -2.29 12.68
N PRO A 454 30.55 -2.59 13.86
CA PRO A 454 30.08 -3.66 14.75
C PRO A 454 28.82 -3.29 15.55
N THR A 455 28.51 -1.99 15.63
CA THR A 455 27.28 -1.46 16.22
C THR A 455 26.46 -0.80 15.12
N ALA A 456 25.19 -1.16 15.03
CA ALA A 456 24.23 -0.45 14.19
C ALA A 456 24.08 0.97 14.76
N ALA A 457 24.87 1.92 14.25
CA ALA A 457 24.55 3.33 14.36
C ALA A 457 23.30 3.56 13.50
N ALA A 458 22.14 3.38 14.13
CA ALA A 458 20.87 3.77 13.59
C ALA A 458 20.76 5.29 13.64
N GLU A 459 21.51 6.01 12.80
CA GLU A 459 21.33 7.44 12.61
C GLU A 459 21.70 7.80 11.17
N SER A 460 20.65 8.06 10.38
CA SER A 460 20.62 8.95 9.21
C SER A 460 21.89 9.04 8.37
N LEU A 461 22.01 8.17 7.36
CA LEU A 461 22.64 8.55 6.10
C LEU A 461 21.52 9.02 5.17
N GLN A 462 21.15 10.29 5.32
CA GLN A 462 20.43 11.08 4.30
C GLN A 462 21.40 11.53 3.22
#